data_AF-E4LLY4-F1
#
_entry.id   AF-E4LLY4-F1
#
_cell.length_a   1.000
_cell.length_b   1.000
_cell.length_c   1.000
_cell.angle_alpha   90.00
_cell.angle_beta   90.00
_cell.angle_gamma   90.00
#
_symmetry.space_group_name_H-M   'P 1'
#
loop_
_entity.id
_entity.type
_entity.pdbx_description
1 polymer ?
#
loop_
_entity_poly.entity_id
_entity_poly.type
_entity_poly.pdbx_seq_one_letter_code
_entity_poly.pdbx_strand_id
1 'polypeptide(L)'
;MLPAVGQGALAIECRADDAEICAAIGFMCDADMTAAAAAERAFLGRVEGGCQIPVGVYAEIGDGDMLYVDAMIASVDGMRVCRSRASGRPAQAAQIGVALAEELLDMGGREILKEIGINV
;
A
#
# COMPACT_ATOMS: atom_id res chain seq x y z
N MET A 1 12.66 -0.08 9.90
CA MET A 1 11.58 0.94 9.81
C MET A 1 10.90 0.70 8.48
N LEU A 2 9.57 0.52 8.45
CA LEU A 2 8.83 0.50 7.19
C LEU A 2 8.54 1.94 6.74
N PRO A 3 8.65 2.26 5.44
CA PRO A 3 8.31 3.56 4.91
C PRO A 3 6.80 3.84 4.99
N ALA A 4 6.44 5.11 4.82
CA ALA A 4 5.06 5.46 4.52
C ALA A 4 4.67 4.97 3.12
N VAL A 5 3.37 4.73 2.92
CA VAL A 5 2.81 4.32 1.62
C VAL A 5 3.22 5.31 0.52
N GLY A 6 3.83 4.80 -0.54
CA GLY A 6 4.29 5.57 -1.71
C GLY A 6 5.49 6.46 -1.42
N GLN A 7 6.21 6.30 -0.31
CA GLN A 7 7.36 7.14 0.01
C GLN A 7 8.46 6.99 -1.06
N GLY A 8 8.85 8.11 -1.67
CA GLY A 8 9.83 8.14 -2.75
C GLY A 8 9.22 8.01 -4.16
N ALA A 9 7.92 7.73 -4.26
CA ALA A 9 7.17 7.72 -5.51
C ALA A 9 6.72 9.14 -5.91
N LEU A 10 6.59 9.38 -7.21
CA LEU A 10 5.83 10.51 -7.75
C LEU A 10 4.59 9.99 -8.48
N ALA A 11 3.44 10.60 -8.19
CA ALA A 11 2.20 10.35 -8.90
C ALA A 11 1.90 11.54 -9.81
N ILE A 12 1.60 11.27 -11.09
CA ILE A 12 1.14 12.28 -12.04
C ILE A 12 -0.35 12.06 -12.24
N GLU A 13 -1.17 13.05 -11.89
CA GLU A 13 -2.61 12.99 -12.06
C GLU A 13 -3.03 13.81 -13.29
N CYS A 14 -3.90 13.24 -14.12
CA CYS A 14 -4.51 13.90 -15.26
C CYS A 14 -5.95 13.43 -15.44
N ARG A 15 -6.70 14.10 -16.32
CA ARG A 15 -8.07 13.67 -16.65
C ARG A 15 -8.03 12.35 -17.41
N ALA A 16 -8.87 11.40 -17.03
CA ALA A 16 -8.90 10.07 -17.62
C ALA A 16 -9.30 10.07 -19.11
N ASP A 17 -10.03 11.09 -19.58
CA ASP A 17 -10.48 11.25 -20.96
C ASP A 17 -9.53 12.10 -21.83
N ASP A 18 -8.41 12.58 -21.28
CA ASP A 18 -7.41 13.37 -21.98
C ASP A 18 -6.31 12.47 -22.57
N ALA A 19 -6.64 11.81 -23.69
CA ALA A 19 -5.75 10.86 -24.35
C ALA A 19 -4.41 11.47 -24.80
N GLU A 20 -4.40 12.77 -25.12
CA GLU A 20 -3.18 13.49 -25.52
C GLU A 20 -2.20 13.59 -24.33
N ILE A 21 -2.70 14.02 -23.17
CA ILE A 21 -1.88 14.11 -21.95
C ILE A 21 -1.44 12.73 -21.48
N CYS A 22 -2.34 11.74 -21.46
CA CYS A 22 -2.00 10.36 -21.09
C CYS A 22 -0.86 9.80 -21.95
N ALA A 23 -0.90 10.02 -23.28
CA ALA A 23 0.16 9.60 -24.19
C ALA A 23 1.46 10.37 -23.94
N ALA A 24 1.39 11.68 -23.67
CA ALA A 24 2.57 12.52 -23.43
C ALA A 24 3.34 12.15 -22.16
N ILE A 25 2.65 11.69 -21.09
CA ILE A 25 3.28 11.33 -19.81
C ILE A 25 3.59 9.84 -19.68
N GLY A 26 3.02 8.97 -20.52
CA GLY A 26 3.08 7.52 -20.35
C GLY A 26 4.50 6.94 -20.30
N PHE A 27 5.47 7.58 -20.95
CA PHE A 27 6.87 7.13 -20.91
C PHE A 27 7.54 7.30 -19.54
N MET A 28 6.97 8.12 -18.65
CA MET A 28 7.47 8.33 -17.29
C MET A 28 7.00 7.23 -16.32
N CYS A 29 6.02 6.41 -16.72
CA CYS A 29 5.48 5.35 -15.88
C CYS A 29 6.38 4.11 -15.93
N ASP A 30 6.95 3.76 -14.78
CA ASP A 30 7.63 2.51 -14.55
C ASP A 30 6.62 1.43 -14.11
N ALA A 31 6.63 0.27 -14.78
CA ALA A 31 5.64 -0.79 -14.56
C ALA A 31 5.78 -1.44 -13.17
N ASP A 32 7.02 -1.65 -12.73
CA ASP A 32 7.34 -2.29 -11.46
C ASP A 32 6.93 -1.38 -10.29
N MET A 33 7.27 -0.10 -10.40
CA MET A 33 6.85 0.92 -9.44
C MET A 33 5.33 1.09 -9.41
N THR A 34 4.66 0.99 -10.58
CA THR A 34 3.20 1.05 -10.65
C THR A 34 2.57 -0.12 -9.91
N ALA A 35 3.10 -1.34 -10.06
CA ALA A 35 2.62 -2.51 -9.35
C ALA A 35 2.88 -2.40 -7.84
N ALA A 36 4.08 -1.97 -7.43
CA ALA A 36 4.40 -1.72 -6.02
C ALA A 36 3.44 -0.70 -5.39
N ALA A 37 3.30 0.48 -6.00
CA ALA A 37 2.41 1.53 -5.53
C ALA A 37 0.94 1.07 -5.51
N ALA A 38 0.50 0.23 -6.45
CA ALA A 38 -0.85 -0.31 -6.46
C ALA A 38 -1.12 -1.20 -5.23
N ALA A 39 -0.18 -2.04 -4.82
CA ALA A 39 -0.32 -2.85 -3.60
C ALA A 39 -0.34 -1.97 -2.35
N GLU A 40 0.61 -1.04 -2.22
CA GLU A 40 0.68 -0.16 -1.05
C GLU A 40 -0.56 0.72 -0.90
N ARG A 41 -1.06 1.30 -2.00
CA ARG A 41 -2.28 2.11 -2.00
C ARG A 41 -3.54 1.29 -1.76
N ALA A 42 -3.61 0.07 -2.28
CA ALA A 42 -4.75 -0.81 -2.03
C ALA A 42 -4.83 -1.24 -0.55
N PHE A 43 -3.67 -1.52 0.06
CA PHE A 43 -3.58 -1.71 1.51
C PHE A 43 -4.10 -0.47 2.25
N LEU A 44 -3.57 0.71 1.93
CA LEU A 44 -3.93 1.96 2.61
C LEU A 44 -5.42 2.29 2.48
N GLY A 45 -5.97 2.12 1.27
CA GLY A 45 -7.39 2.32 1.00
C GLY A 45 -8.27 1.35 1.80
N ARG A 46 -7.83 0.10 2.00
CA ARG A 46 -8.58 -0.86 2.80
C ARG A 46 -8.59 -0.52 4.28
N VAL A 47 -7.49 -0.03 4.83
CA VAL A 47 -7.44 0.41 6.25
C VAL A 47 -8.04 1.81 6.46
N GLU A 48 -8.79 2.34 5.47
CA GLU A 48 -9.34 3.71 5.42
C GLU A 48 -8.33 4.78 5.85
N GLY A 49 -7.07 4.56 5.48
CA GLY A 49 -5.96 5.31 6.02
C GLY A 49 -5.71 6.65 5.34
N GLY A 50 -5.58 7.70 6.15
CA GLY A 50 -4.95 8.96 5.76
C GLY A 50 -3.51 9.08 6.30
N CYS A 51 -2.83 10.21 6.05
CA CYS A 51 -1.43 10.41 6.49
C CYS A 51 -1.18 10.33 8.01
N GLN A 52 -2.22 10.25 8.84
CA GLN A 52 -2.12 10.27 10.29
C GLN A 52 -2.19 8.88 10.94
N ILE A 53 -2.26 7.81 10.15
CA ILE A 53 -2.37 6.45 10.69
C ILE A 53 -0.99 5.82 10.91
N PRO A 54 -0.79 5.06 12.00
CA PRO A 54 0.47 4.39 12.32
C PRO A 54 0.65 3.11 11.49
N VAL A 55 0.72 3.28 10.17
CA VAL A 55 0.85 2.22 9.18
C VAL A 55 2.10 2.43 8.35
N GLY A 56 2.80 1.33 8.07
CA GLY A 56 3.87 1.29 7.08
C GLY A 56 3.62 0.17 6.09
N VAL A 57 3.84 0.44 4.81
CA VAL A 57 3.72 -0.55 3.73
C VAL A 57 4.85 -0.30 2.75
N TYR A 58 5.53 -1.36 2.36
CA TYR A 58 6.56 -1.33 1.34
C TYR A 58 6.34 -2.49 0.39
N ALA A 59 6.33 -2.19 -0.90
CA ALA A 59 6.25 -3.19 -1.95
C ALA A 59 7.40 -3.02 -2.96
N GLU A 60 7.93 -4.13 -3.45
CA GLU A 60 8.97 -4.14 -4.48
C GLU A 60 8.85 -5.36 -5.39
N ILE A 61 9.26 -5.20 -6.65
CA ILE A 61 9.45 -6.32 -7.57
C ILE A 61 10.85 -6.88 -7.35
N GLY A 62 10.91 -8.15 -6.97
CA GLY A 62 12.16 -8.87 -6.76
C GLY A 62 12.42 -9.93 -7.83
N ASP A 63 13.30 -10.88 -7.51
CA ASP A 63 13.68 -11.96 -8.42
C ASP A 63 12.46 -12.75 -8.92
N GLY A 64 12.49 -13.08 -10.22
CA GLY A 64 11.45 -13.89 -10.85
C GLY A 64 10.15 -13.15 -11.16
N ASP A 65 10.19 -11.81 -11.29
CA ASP A 65 9.02 -10.97 -11.59
C ASP A 65 7.90 -11.15 -10.54
N MET A 66 8.32 -11.20 -9.28
CA MET A 66 7.43 -11.40 -8.14
C MET A 66 7.36 -10.15 -7.29
N LEU A 67 6.14 -9.73 -6.97
CA LEU A 67 5.88 -8.65 -6.04
C LEU A 67 5.98 -9.17 -4.61
N TYR A 68 6.75 -8.47 -3.78
CA TYR A 68 6.84 -8.69 -2.34
C TYR A 68 6.24 -7.48 -1.62
N VAL A 69 5.46 -7.71 -0.57
CA VAL A 69 4.82 -6.65 0.22
C VAL A 69 5.08 -6.92 1.70
N ASP A 70 5.62 -5.94 2.42
CA ASP A 70 5.81 -5.95 3.88
C ASP A 70 4.99 -4.80 4.49
N ALA A 71 4.08 -5.13 5.41
CA ALA A 71 3.12 -4.18 5.95
C ALA A 71 2.99 -4.31 7.47
N MET A 72 2.71 -3.18 8.14
CA MET A 72 2.44 -3.14 9.57
C MET A 72 1.36 -2.14 9.95
N ILE A 73 0.65 -2.44 11.03
CA ILE A 73 -0.21 -1.54 11.81
C ILE A 73 0.34 -1.54 13.24
N ALA A 74 0.65 -0.37 13.80
CA ALA A 74 1.22 -0.25 15.15
C ALA A 74 0.38 0.66 16.05
N SER A 75 0.35 0.44 17.36
CA SER A 75 -0.19 1.41 18.30
C SER A 75 0.69 2.66 18.37
N VAL A 76 0.11 3.80 18.78
CA VAL A 76 0.81 5.09 18.85
C VAL A 76 2.01 5.05 19.81
N ASP A 77 1.93 4.24 20.86
CA ASP A 77 3.01 3.99 21.81
C ASP A 77 4.04 2.95 21.31
N GLY A 78 3.79 2.32 20.17
CA GLY A 78 4.62 1.28 19.56
C GLY A 78 4.62 -0.07 20.28
N MET A 79 3.80 -0.25 21.33
CA MET A 79 3.80 -1.49 22.14
C MET A 79 3.09 -2.66 21.46
N ARG A 80 2.11 -2.39 20.59
CA ARG A 80 1.43 -3.39 19.78
C ARG A 80 1.77 -3.16 18.32
N VAL A 81 2.13 -4.23 17.64
CA VAL A 81 2.47 -4.21 16.21
C VAL A 81 1.88 -5.46 15.56
N CYS A 82 0.94 -5.27 14.64
CA CYS A 82 0.50 -6.27 13.69
C CYS A 82 1.39 -6.12 12.46
N ARG A 83 2.16 -7.14 12.08
CA ARG A 83 3.03 -7.11 10.91
C ARG A 83 2.98 -8.44 10.18
N SER A 84 2.88 -8.39 8.86
CA SER A 84 2.87 -9.57 8.00
C SER A 84 3.45 -9.23 6.63
N ARG A 85 3.67 -10.26 5.82
CA ARG A 85 4.23 -10.17 4.48
C ARG A 85 3.44 -11.04 3.53
N ALA A 86 3.32 -10.58 2.29
CA ALA A 86 2.73 -11.33 1.21
C ALA A 86 3.59 -11.23 -0.05
N SER A 87 3.42 -12.18 -0.96
CA SER A 87 4.02 -12.12 -2.29
C SER A 87 3.09 -12.73 -3.34
N GLY A 88 3.30 -12.33 -4.60
CA GLY A 88 2.52 -12.84 -5.71
C GLY A 88 2.83 -12.13 -7.01
N ARG A 89 1.98 -12.34 -8.02
CA ARG A 89 2.22 -11.75 -9.35
C ARG A 89 1.95 -10.24 -9.32
N PRO A 90 2.69 -9.42 -10.10
CA PRO A 90 2.45 -7.98 -10.18
C PRO A 90 1.02 -7.64 -10.63
N ALA A 91 0.44 -8.47 -11.51
CA ALA A 91 -0.96 -8.35 -11.93
C ALA A 91 -1.99 -8.50 -10.81
N GLN A 92 -1.57 -9.00 -9.63
CA GLN A 92 -2.40 -9.18 -8.44
C GLN A 92 -2.11 -8.14 -7.34
N ALA A 93 -1.30 -7.12 -7.64
CA ALA A 93 -0.79 -6.17 -6.65
C ALA A 93 -1.87 -5.61 -5.72
N ALA A 94 -2.96 -5.08 -6.30
CA ALA A 94 -4.05 -4.51 -5.51
C ALA A 94 -4.75 -5.56 -4.63
N GLN A 95 -4.97 -6.78 -5.15
CA GLN A 95 -5.57 -7.86 -4.39
C GLN A 95 -4.68 -8.30 -3.22
N ILE A 96 -3.36 -8.37 -3.44
CA ILE A 96 -2.38 -8.68 -2.39
C ILE A 96 -2.44 -7.61 -1.30
N GLY A 97 -2.46 -6.33 -1.68
CA GLY A 97 -2.56 -5.20 -0.74
C GLY A 97 -3.82 -5.26 0.14
N VAL A 98 -4.99 -5.52 -0.46
CA VAL A 98 -6.27 -5.66 0.28
C VAL A 98 -6.24 -6.87 1.21
N ALA A 99 -5.78 -8.03 0.72
CA ALA A 99 -5.74 -9.25 1.52
C ALA A 99 -4.81 -9.10 2.74
N LEU A 100 -3.63 -8.49 2.55
CA LEU A 100 -2.69 -8.24 3.63
C LEU A 100 -3.24 -7.22 4.65
N ALA A 101 -4.03 -6.24 4.20
CA ALA A 101 -4.73 -5.33 5.09
C ALA A 101 -5.77 -6.05 5.95
N GLU A 102 -6.60 -6.91 5.37
CA GLU A 102 -7.58 -7.71 6.13
C GLU A 102 -6.90 -8.61 7.16
N GLU A 103 -5.82 -9.28 6.77
CA GLU A 103 -5.03 -10.11 7.68
C GLU A 103 -4.54 -9.31 8.90
N LEU A 104 -3.99 -8.12 8.67
CA LEU A 104 -3.49 -7.27 9.75
C LEU A 104 -4.60 -6.66 10.62
N LEU A 105 -5.75 -6.35 10.02
CA LEU A 105 -6.94 -5.91 10.73
C LEU A 105 -7.43 -7.02 11.68
N ASP A 106 -7.49 -8.26 11.22
CA ASP A 106 -7.94 -9.41 12.01
C ASP A 106 -6.91 -9.85 13.07
N MET A 107 -5.63 -9.50 12.89
CA MET A 107 -4.55 -9.69 13.88
C MET A 107 -4.57 -8.69 15.05
N GLY A 108 -5.56 -7.81 15.15
CA GLY A 108 -5.65 -6.77 16.19
C GLY A 108 -5.48 -5.34 15.67
N GLY A 109 -5.30 -5.17 14.35
CA GLY A 109 -5.19 -3.86 13.72
C GLY A 109 -6.47 -3.04 13.84
N ARG A 110 -7.64 -3.68 13.86
CA ARG A 110 -8.94 -3.00 14.06
C ARG A 110 -8.99 -2.28 15.41
N GLU A 111 -8.55 -2.92 16.48
CA GLU A 111 -8.53 -2.36 17.82
C GLU A 111 -7.57 -1.18 17.90
N ILE A 112 -6.39 -1.31 17.32
CA ILE A 112 -5.39 -0.23 17.26
C ILE A 112 -5.95 0.99 16.53
N LEU A 113 -6.56 0.80 15.36
CA LEU A 113 -7.11 1.90 14.56
C LEU A 113 -8.34 2.52 15.23
N LYS A 114 -9.15 1.73 15.93
CA LYS A 114 -10.30 2.21 16.69
C LYS A 114 -9.91 3.15 17.83
N GLU A 115 -8.80 2.88 18.50
CA GLU A 115 -8.29 3.74 19.60
C GLU A 115 -7.90 5.15 19.15
N ILE A 116 -7.60 5.32 17.87
CA ILE A 116 -7.31 6.63 17.25
C ILE A 116 -8.49 7.18 16.44
N GLY A 117 -9.68 6.58 16.57
CA GLY A 117 -10.93 7.09 16.00
C GLY A 117 -11.25 6.61 14.58
N ILE A 118 -10.63 5.53 14.10
CA ILE A 118 -10.84 4.98 12.75
C ILE A 118 -11.65 3.68 12.86
N ASN A 119 -12.76 3.59 12.13
CA ASN A 119 -13.66 2.43 12.16
C ASN A 119 -13.59 1.68 10.82
N VAL A 120 -12.91 0.53 10.80
CA VAL A 120 -12.56 -0.25 9.59
C VAL A 120 -12.84 -1.74 9.73
#